data_AF-A0A8C3K6L8-F1
#
_entry.id   AF-A0A8C3K6L8-F1
#
_cell.length_a   1.000
_cell.length_b   1.000
_cell.length_c   1.000
_cell.angle_alpha   90.00
_cell.angle_beta   90.00
_cell.angle_gamma   90.00
#
_symmetry.space_group_name_H-M   'P 1'
#
loop_
_entity.id
_entity.type
_entity.pdbx_description
1 polymer ?
#
loop_
_entity_poly.entity_id
_entity_poly.type
_entity_poly.pdbx_seq_one_letter_code
_entity_poly.pdbx_strand_id
1 'polypeptide(L)'
;MSTEAETTTINSQPEKQAPLKAQPSKKEKKKGPEKTDESLLARFKGDGVRYKAKLIGIDDVPEARGDKMSQDSMMKLKGMAVSAHSQGQHKQKIWVNVSLSGIKIIDEKTGVRYDSFS
;
A
#
# COMPACT_ATOMS: atom_id res chain seq x y z
N MET A 1 -24.43 -27.76 -45.28
CA MET A 1 -25.51 -26.80 -44.95
C MET A 1 -24.86 -25.58 -44.37
N SER A 2 -25.09 -24.43 -44.99
CA SER A 2 -24.51 -23.14 -44.60
C SER A 2 -25.67 -22.19 -44.33
N THR A 3 -25.57 -21.38 -43.30
CA THR A 3 -26.57 -20.33 -43.00
C THR A 3 -25.88 -18.97 -43.04
N GLU A 4 -26.26 -18.18 -44.03
CA GLU A 4 -25.99 -16.75 -44.14
C GLU A 4 -26.77 -16.02 -43.02
N ALA A 5 -26.11 -15.16 -42.26
CA ALA A 5 -26.10 -13.71 -42.42
C ALA A 5 -27.43 -13.02 -42.01
N GLU A 6 -27.34 -12.10 -41.05
CA GLU A 6 -27.87 -10.76 -41.27
C GLU A 6 -27.04 -9.71 -40.53
N THR A 7 -27.06 -8.48 -41.06
CA THR A 7 -26.12 -7.40 -40.73
C THR A 7 -26.90 -6.18 -40.25
N THR A 8 -26.47 -5.49 -39.19
CA THR A 8 -26.97 -4.13 -38.92
C THR A 8 -25.94 -3.21 -38.26
N THR A 9 -25.15 -2.59 -39.11
CA THR A 9 -24.52 -1.27 -38.95
C THR A 9 -25.63 -0.19 -38.79
N ILE A 10 -25.51 0.97 -38.14
CA ILE A 10 -24.34 1.82 -37.80
C ILE A 10 -24.64 2.69 -36.53
N ASN A 11 -23.58 3.15 -35.85
CA ASN A 11 -23.37 4.52 -35.34
C ASN A 11 -24.49 5.30 -34.60
N SER A 12 -24.20 5.77 -33.37
CA SER A 12 -24.34 7.19 -32.99
C SER A 12 -23.75 7.49 -31.60
N GLN A 13 -22.62 8.23 -31.57
CA GLN A 13 -22.18 9.01 -30.41
C GLN A 13 -22.55 10.48 -30.68
N PRO A 14 -22.91 11.26 -29.65
CA PRO A 14 -21.99 12.34 -29.29
C PRO A 14 -21.84 12.57 -27.78
N GLU A 15 -20.76 13.25 -27.42
CA GLU A 15 -20.40 13.61 -26.06
C GLU A 15 -21.39 14.51 -25.34
N LYS A 16 -21.43 14.41 -24.01
CA LYS A 16 -21.61 15.58 -23.13
C LYS A 16 -20.52 15.62 -22.07
N GLN A 17 -19.38 16.20 -22.43
CA GLN A 17 -18.48 16.81 -21.46
C GLN A 17 -19.13 18.10 -20.91
N ALA A 18 -19.14 18.29 -19.58
CA ALA A 18 -19.21 19.60 -18.92
C ALA A 18 -19.08 19.45 -17.39
N PRO A 19 -18.54 20.43 -16.66
CA PRO A 19 -17.31 21.15 -16.98
C PRO A 19 -16.33 21.17 -15.79
N LEU A 20 -15.03 21.18 -16.08
CA LEU A 20 -14.00 21.54 -15.10
C LEU A 20 -14.30 22.96 -14.55
N LYS A 21 -14.44 23.10 -13.24
CA LYS A 21 -14.45 24.41 -12.56
C LYS A 21 -13.33 24.47 -11.52
N ALA A 22 -12.68 25.63 -11.50
CA ALA A 22 -11.39 25.84 -10.86
C ALA A 22 -11.44 25.89 -9.32
N GLN A 23 -10.26 25.72 -8.73
CA GLN A 23 -10.02 25.83 -7.28
C GLN A 23 -10.36 27.24 -6.75
N PRO A 24 -10.46 27.39 -5.41
CA PRO A 24 -9.24 27.85 -4.73
C PRO A 24 -8.96 27.11 -3.41
N SER A 25 -7.74 26.60 -3.27
CA SER A 25 -7.15 26.34 -1.95
C SER A 25 -5.64 26.46 -2.02
N LYS A 26 -5.17 27.72 -1.99
CA LYS A 26 -3.86 28.05 -1.44
C LYS A 26 -3.85 27.58 0.03
N LYS A 27 -3.51 26.33 0.28
CA LYS A 27 -2.93 25.93 1.56
C LYS A 27 -1.43 25.97 1.38
N GLU A 28 -0.80 26.87 2.10
CA GLU A 28 0.65 27.01 2.16
C GLU A 28 1.30 25.64 2.27
N LYS A 29 2.24 25.40 1.36
CA LYS A 29 3.26 24.37 1.52
C LYS A 29 4.07 24.77 2.76
N LYS A 30 3.59 24.43 3.95
CA LYS A 30 4.43 24.38 5.16
C LYS A 30 5.64 23.57 4.75
N LYS A 31 6.80 24.23 4.64
CA LYS A 31 8.07 23.54 4.48
C LYS A 31 8.14 22.58 5.67
N GLY A 32 7.92 21.29 5.42
CA GLY A 32 8.34 20.27 6.37
C GLY A 32 9.83 20.47 6.63
N PRO A 33 10.34 20.03 7.79
CA PRO A 33 11.77 20.12 8.10
C PRO A 33 12.56 19.63 6.89
N GLU A 34 13.46 20.48 6.41
CA GLU A 34 14.15 20.28 5.14
C GLU A 34 14.95 18.98 5.25
N LYS A 35 14.58 17.99 4.43
CA LYS A 35 15.16 16.65 4.47
C LYS A 35 16.53 16.66 3.79
N THR A 36 17.49 17.35 4.40
CA THR A 36 18.89 17.29 4.00
C THR A 36 19.41 15.87 4.24
N ASP A 37 20.34 15.41 3.41
CA ASP A 37 20.87 14.05 3.53
C ASP A 37 21.53 13.79 4.90
N GLU A 38 22.18 14.80 5.46
CA GLU A 38 22.69 14.83 6.85
C GLU A 38 21.60 14.44 7.87
N SER A 39 20.40 15.02 7.74
CA SER A 39 19.27 14.76 8.65
C SER A 39 18.67 13.37 8.46
N LEU A 40 18.67 12.84 7.23
CA LEU A 40 18.20 11.48 6.92
C LEU A 40 19.20 10.45 7.43
N LEU A 41 20.49 10.69 7.24
CA LEU A 41 21.57 9.83 7.72
C LEU A 41 21.55 9.78 9.25
N ALA A 42 21.46 10.92 9.94
CA ALA A 42 21.32 10.97 11.40
C ALA A 42 20.06 10.26 11.91
N ARG A 43 18.95 10.30 11.15
CA ARG A 43 17.67 9.68 11.53
C ARG A 43 17.64 8.16 11.34
N PHE A 44 18.31 7.63 10.30
CA PHE A 44 18.18 6.22 9.91
C PHE A 44 19.43 5.37 10.16
N LYS A 45 20.58 5.98 10.51
CA LYS A 45 21.80 5.27 10.93
C LYS A 45 21.58 4.54 12.26
N GLY A 46 22.28 3.42 12.45
CA GLY A 46 22.16 2.59 13.66
C GLY A 46 20.76 1.97 13.78
N ASP A 47 20.12 2.15 14.93
CA ASP A 47 18.78 1.62 15.20
C ASP A 47 17.65 2.29 14.41
N GLY A 48 17.91 3.42 13.74
CA GLY A 48 16.93 4.14 12.94
C GLY A 48 15.67 4.54 13.73
N VAL A 49 14.49 4.30 13.15
CA VAL A 49 13.20 4.72 13.73
C VAL A 49 12.25 3.56 13.89
N ARG A 50 11.62 3.44 15.06
CA ARG A 50 10.62 2.41 15.38
C ARG A 50 9.20 3.01 15.43
N TYR A 51 8.25 2.29 14.83
CA TYR A 51 6.84 2.65 14.78
C TYR A 51 5.98 1.52 15.33
N LYS A 52 5.02 1.82 16.22
CA LYS A 52 4.01 0.83 16.64
C LYS A 52 3.02 0.59 15.50
N ALA A 53 2.81 -0.67 15.15
CA ALA A 53 1.91 -1.08 14.09
C ALA A 53 1.19 -2.40 14.44
N LYS A 54 0.36 -2.88 13.51
CA LYS A 54 -0.26 -4.21 13.58
C LYS A 54 -0.01 -4.95 12.26
N LEU A 55 0.45 -6.19 12.34
CA LEU A 55 0.63 -7.05 11.17
C LEU A 55 -0.74 -7.50 10.66
N ILE A 56 -1.01 -7.35 9.36
CA ILE A 56 -2.25 -7.82 8.73
C ILE A 56 -2.09 -9.27 8.25
N GLY A 57 -0.92 -9.57 7.67
CA GLY A 57 -0.48 -10.88 7.21
C GLY A 57 0.72 -10.71 6.27
N ILE A 58 1.20 -11.82 5.72
CA ILE A 58 2.27 -11.89 4.71
C ILE A 58 1.66 -12.64 3.51
N ASP A 59 1.97 -12.22 2.30
CA ASP A 59 1.46 -12.81 1.06
C ASP A 59 2.59 -12.92 0.04
N ASP A 60 2.75 -14.10 -0.58
CA ASP A 60 3.74 -14.32 -1.61
C ASP A 60 3.25 -13.75 -2.94
N VAL A 61 4.09 -12.94 -3.58
CA VAL A 61 3.77 -12.18 -4.80
C VAL A 61 4.61 -12.64 -5.99
N PRO A 62 4.05 -12.71 -7.21
CA PRO A 62 4.74 -13.23 -8.39
C PRO A 62 5.81 -12.29 -8.98
N GLU A 63 5.69 -10.98 -8.73
CA GLU A 63 6.63 -9.96 -9.23
C GLU A 63 7.17 -9.10 -8.09
N ALA A 64 8.35 -8.50 -8.29
CA ALA A 64 8.98 -7.63 -7.28
C ALA A 64 8.36 -6.22 -7.20
N ARG A 65 7.49 -5.83 -8.15
CA ARG A 65 6.87 -4.50 -8.22
C ARG A 65 5.55 -4.53 -9.00
N GLY A 66 4.60 -3.69 -8.61
CA GLY A 66 3.37 -3.48 -9.37
C GLY A 66 2.21 -3.04 -8.47
N ASP A 67 1.58 -1.91 -8.79
CA ASP A 67 0.52 -1.32 -7.97
C ASP A 67 -0.70 -2.23 -7.88
N LYS A 68 -1.16 -2.78 -9.03
CA LYS A 68 -2.30 -3.69 -9.09
C LYS A 68 -2.08 -4.93 -8.23
N MET A 69 -0.95 -5.61 -8.40
CA MET A 69 -0.57 -6.78 -7.61
C MET A 69 -0.50 -6.46 -6.11
N SER A 70 0.10 -5.32 -5.74
CA SER A 70 0.17 -4.87 -4.34
C SER A 70 -1.22 -4.60 -3.75
N GLN A 71 -2.14 -4.05 -4.56
CA GLN A 71 -3.53 -3.83 -4.19
C GLN A 71 -4.30 -5.15 -4.03
N ASP A 72 -4.14 -6.08 -4.97
CA ASP A 72 -4.80 -7.40 -4.96
C ASP A 72 -4.37 -8.21 -3.72
N SER A 73 -3.07 -8.30 -3.44
CA SER A 73 -2.53 -8.92 -2.21
C SER A 73 -3.00 -8.22 -0.95
N MET A 74 -3.03 -6.88 -0.93
CA MET A 74 -3.54 -6.15 0.23
C MET A 74 -5.05 -6.38 0.47
N MET A 75 -5.85 -6.57 -0.59
CA MET A 75 -7.26 -6.93 -0.48
C MET A 75 -7.45 -8.35 0.05
N LYS A 76 -6.71 -9.33 -0.49
CA LYS A 76 -6.67 -10.73 -0.01
C LYS A 76 -6.35 -10.80 1.48
N LEU A 77 -5.25 -10.17 1.90
CA LEU A 77 -4.82 -10.11 3.30
C LEU A 77 -5.85 -9.41 4.22
N LYS A 78 -6.52 -8.35 3.75
CA LYS A 78 -7.61 -7.71 4.51
C LYS A 78 -8.81 -8.64 4.67
N GLY A 79 -9.21 -9.35 3.62
CA GLY A 79 -10.29 -10.34 3.67
C GLY A 79 -10.00 -11.45 4.68
N MET A 80 -8.83 -12.08 4.58
CA MET A 80 -8.37 -13.10 5.53
C MET A 80 -8.34 -12.58 6.97
N ALA A 81 -7.84 -11.36 7.19
CA ALA A 81 -7.78 -10.77 8.51
C ALA A 81 -9.17 -10.41 9.09
N VAL A 82 -10.18 -10.17 8.25
CA VAL A 82 -11.59 -10.01 8.69
C VAL A 82 -12.18 -11.35 9.10
N SER A 83 -11.95 -12.41 8.33
CA SER A 83 -12.36 -13.78 8.67
C SER A 83 -11.69 -14.31 9.95
N ALA A 84 -10.40 -14.02 10.14
CA ALA A 84 -9.69 -14.34 11.38
C ALA A 84 -10.25 -13.54 12.58
N HIS A 85 -10.59 -12.26 12.37
CA HIS A 85 -11.18 -11.42 13.41
C HIS A 85 -12.57 -11.88 13.84
N SER A 86 -13.42 -12.39 12.94
CA SER A 86 -14.71 -12.98 13.34
C SER A 86 -14.56 -14.31 14.11
N GLN A 87 -13.41 -14.96 13.99
CA GLN A 87 -13.00 -16.12 14.81
C GLN A 87 -12.25 -15.71 16.11
N GLY A 88 -12.23 -14.41 16.45
CA GLY A 88 -11.57 -13.89 17.66
C GLY A 88 -10.04 -13.73 17.55
N GLN A 89 -9.43 -14.00 16.39
CA GLN A 89 -8.01 -13.80 16.19
C GLN A 89 -7.70 -12.32 15.91
N HIS A 90 -6.91 -11.70 16.78
CA HIS A 90 -6.53 -10.30 16.65
C HIS A 90 -5.18 -10.13 15.96
N LYS A 91 -5.10 -9.14 15.05
CA LYS A 91 -3.86 -8.71 14.40
C LYS A 91 -2.75 -8.48 15.42
N GLN A 92 -1.63 -9.17 15.22
CA GLN A 92 -0.44 -9.12 16.06
C GLN A 92 0.09 -7.68 16.14
N LYS A 93 0.43 -7.23 17.35
CA LYS A 93 1.04 -5.91 17.55
C LYS A 93 2.55 -6.02 17.38
N ILE A 94 3.11 -5.13 16.57
CA ILE A 94 4.51 -5.18 16.16
C ILE A 94 5.16 -3.80 16.25
N TRP A 95 6.48 -3.80 16.33
CA TRP A 95 7.32 -2.67 15.97
C TRP A 95 7.85 -2.84 14.56
N VAL A 96 7.62 -1.85 13.70
CA VAL A 96 8.31 -1.71 12.43
C VAL A 96 9.52 -0.80 12.67
N ASN A 97 10.72 -1.35 12.53
CA ASN A 97 11.97 -0.58 12.54
C ASN A 97 12.36 -0.26 11.10
N VAL A 98 12.67 1.01 10.82
CA VAL A 98 13.19 1.49 9.53
C VAL A 98 14.56 2.11 9.78
N SER A 99 15.57 1.56 9.12
CA SER A 99 16.99 1.92 9.28
C SER A 99 17.73 1.89 7.94
N LEU A 100 19.00 2.31 7.91
CA LEU A 100 19.88 2.10 6.75
C LEU A 100 20.17 0.61 6.47
N SER A 101 19.91 -0.28 7.43
CA SER A 101 19.93 -1.74 7.24
C SER A 101 18.58 -2.31 6.78
N GLY A 102 17.70 -1.46 6.24
CA GLY A 102 16.37 -1.83 5.79
C GLY A 102 15.31 -1.87 6.89
N ILE A 103 14.30 -2.71 6.67
CA ILE A 103 13.06 -2.81 7.47
C ILE A 103 13.07 -4.08 8.29
N LYS A 104 12.82 -3.99 9.60
CA LYS A 104 12.71 -5.14 10.51
C LYS A 104 11.35 -5.17 11.19
N ILE A 105 10.74 -6.35 11.25
CA ILE A 105 9.46 -6.60 11.94
C ILE A 105 9.74 -7.33 13.26
N ILE A 106 9.32 -6.72 14.37
CA ILE A 106 9.61 -7.20 15.73
C ILE A 106 8.29 -7.33 16.51
N ASP A 107 8.08 -8.43 17.24
CA ASP A 107 6.91 -8.57 18.12
C ASP A 107 6.90 -7.51 19.23
N GLU A 108 5.73 -6.93 19.56
CA GLU A 108 5.63 -6.00 20.69
C GLU A 108 5.77 -6.71 22.06
N LYS A 109 5.36 -7.98 22.20
CA LYS A 109 5.37 -8.71 23.47
C LYS A 109 6.64 -9.53 23.68
N THR A 110 7.07 -10.29 22.67
CA THR A 110 8.17 -11.26 22.79
C THR A 110 9.52 -10.70 22.35
N GLY A 111 9.54 -9.59 21.61
CA GLY A 111 10.77 -9.03 21.02
C GLY A 111 11.37 -9.89 19.90
N VAL A 112 10.72 -10.99 19.51
CA VAL A 112 11.17 -11.86 18.41
C VAL A 112 11.16 -11.08 17.09
N ARG A 113 12.23 -11.22 16.31
CA ARG A 113 12.34 -10.69 14.94
C ARG A 113 11.75 -11.73 13.99
N TYR A 114 10.75 -11.33 13.22
CA TYR A 114 10.14 -12.22 12.22
C TYR A 114 10.86 -12.16 10.89
N ASP A 115 11.24 -10.96 10.47
CA ASP A 115 11.85 -10.74 9.16
C ASP A 115 12.71 -9.48 9.12
N SER A 116 13.64 -9.44 8.17
CA SER A 116 14.53 -8.32 7.87
C SER A 116 14.72 -8.17 6.36
N PHE A 117 14.09 -7.15 5.78
CA PHE A 117 14.17 -6.81 4.37
C PHE A 117 15.21 -5.71 4.16
N SER A 118 16.11 -5.88 3.19
CA SER A 118 17.16 -4.91 2.82
C SER A 118 17.09 -4.53 1.35
#